data_AF-A0A260YMK6-F1
#
_entry.id   AF-A0A260YMK6-F1
#
_cell.length_a   1.000
_cell.length_b   1.000
_cell.length_c   1.000
_cell.angle_alpha   90.00
_cell.angle_beta   90.00
_cell.angle_gamma   90.00
#
_symmetry.space_group_name_H-M   'P 1'
#
loop_
_entity.id
_entity.type
_entity.pdbx_description
1 polymer ?
#
loop_
_entity_poly.entity_id
_entity_poly.type
_entity_poly.pdbx_seq_one_letter_code
_entity_poly.pdbx_strand_id
1 'polypeptide(L)'
;CTKKPPTQIWTHVLEYLEKEDDNVLEFLQTHLEFLFANQPPSQLKIESTNSLQTSEIIDNVTDTIFSLDELETTEIKHFLTVRPNQKSVEIHSELTGRSLKRVSKLFKIQGLAIHESGSMTSKYMDNFSGRCLLLFNADVTYSAWITVIEKWKNKTAYHKLHAVVTRAPRNVSQEFHFGDLLFDSDSIPWDGLRRPRNFMFDP
;
A
#
# COMPACT_ATOMS: atom_id res chain seq x y z
N CYS A 1 -5.76 -17.44 24.44
CA CYS A 1 -4.45 -17.24 25.08
C CYS A 1 -3.40 -18.06 24.37
N THR A 2 -2.41 -17.41 23.75
CA THR A 2 -1.03 -17.88 23.64
C THR A 2 -0.20 -16.62 23.51
N LYS A 3 0.53 -16.31 24.58
CA LYS A 3 1.59 -15.29 24.59
C LYS A 3 2.67 -15.75 23.61
N LYS A 4 2.77 -15.10 22.45
CA LYS A 4 4.08 -14.77 21.88
C LYS A 4 4.34 -13.32 22.28
N PRO A 5 5.55 -12.99 22.74
CA PRO A 5 5.87 -11.62 23.10
C PRO A 5 5.60 -10.74 21.86
N PRO A 6 5.26 -9.46 22.01
CA PRO A 6 5.61 -8.55 20.94
C PRO A 6 7.13 -8.73 20.80
N THR A 7 7.61 -9.36 19.73
CA THR A 7 8.95 -9.03 19.26
C THR A 7 8.88 -7.55 19.07
N GLN A 8 9.42 -6.81 20.03
CA GLN A 8 9.45 -5.36 20.01
C GLN A 8 10.16 -5.01 18.71
N ILE A 9 9.39 -4.60 17.72
CA ILE A 9 9.92 -4.13 16.45
C ILE A 9 10.52 -2.79 16.80
N TRP A 10 11.84 -2.75 16.90
CA TRP A 10 12.57 -1.51 17.13
C TRP A 10 12.61 -0.77 15.79
N THR A 11 11.62 0.08 15.57
CA THR A 11 11.66 1.04 14.47
C THR A 11 12.66 2.12 14.85
N HIS A 12 13.74 2.21 14.09
CA HIS A 12 14.67 3.33 14.17
C HIS A 12 14.27 4.30 13.06
N VAL A 13 13.95 5.53 13.43
CA VAL A 13 13.67 6.60 12.48
C VAL A 13 14.92 7.46 12.42
N LEU A 14 15.42 7.67 11.20
CA LEU A 14 16.45 8.65 10.95
C LEU A 14 15.87 9.75 10.06
N GLU A 15 15.97 10.98 10.55
CA GLU A 15 15.50 12.17 9.85
C GLU A 15 16.72 12.95 9.36
N TYR A 16 16.73 13.25 8.06
CA TYR A 16 17.72 14.13 7.45
C TYR A 16 17.04 15.48 7.16
N LEU A 17 17.45 16.53 7.89
CA LEU A 17 16.77 17.82 7.93
C LEU A 17 17.46 18.92 7.09
N GLU A 18 18.65 18.63 6.56
CA GLU A 18 19.42 19.58 5.76
C GLU A 18 19.03 19.50 4.27
N LYS A 19 19.46 20.49 3.47
CA LYS A 19 19.30 20.40 2.01
C LYS A 19 19.93 19.10 1.51
N GLU A 20 19.19 18.40 0.65
CA GLU A 20 19.63 17.16 -0.01
C GLU A 20 21.00 17.37 -0.68
N ASP A 21 22.02 16.76 -0.10
CA ASP A 21 23.38 16.66 -0.63
C ASP A 21 23.64 15.16 -0.83
N ASP A 22 23.86 14.78 -2.08
CA ASP A 22 24.04 13.39 -2.48
C ASP A 22 25.13 12.69 -1.65
N ASN A 23 26.20 13.40 -1.29
CA ASN A 23 27.29 12.85 -0.47
C ASN A 23 26.81 12.44 0.93
N VAL A 24 25.85 13.17 1.48
CA VAL A 24 25.31 12.88 2.82
C VAL A 24 24.40 11.66 2.76
N LEU A 25 23.59 11.51 1.71
CA LEU A 25 22.74 10.33 1.50
C LEU A 25 23.58 9.07 1.26
N GLU A 26 24.66 9.18 0.49
CA GLU A 26 25.63 8.08 0.28
C GLU A 26 26.34 7.68 1.58
N PHE A 27 26.78 8.67 2.36
CA PHE A 27 27.39 8.43 3.68
C PHE A 27 26.39 7.76 4.62
N LEU A 28 25.13 8.21 4.60
CA LEU A 28 24.06 7.61 5.37
C LEU A 28 23.83 6.16 4.98
N GLN A 29 23.68 5.86 3.68
CA GLN A 29 23.51 4.49 3.19
C GLN A 29 24.66 3.59 3.68
N THR A 30 25.91 4.05 3.52
CA THR A 30 27.10 3.34 3.99
C THR A 30 27.07 3.10 5.51
N HIS A 31 26.63 4.11 6.27
CA HIS A 31 26.52 4.01 7.72
C HIS A 31 25.44 3.01 8.15
N LEU A 32 24.28 2.99 7.48
CA LEU A 32 23.20 2.02 7.73
C LEU A 32 23.65 0.60 7.42
N GLU A 33 24.39 0.39 6.32
CA GLU A 33 24.95 -0.92 5.96
C GLU A 33 25.95 -1.42 7.00
N PHE A 34 26.77 -0.52 7.56
CA PHE A 34 27.69 -0.86 8.65
C PHE A 34 26.95 -1.23 9.94
N LEU A 35 25.93 -0.44 10.32
CA LEU A 35 25.14 -0.70 11.54
C LEU A 35 24.31 -1.99 11.43
N PHE A 36 23.78 -2.26 10.23
CA PHE A 36 22.87 -3.37 9.98
C PHE A 36 23.46 -4.35 8.97
N ALA A 37 24.42 -5.17 9.43
CA ALA A 37 25.12 -6.15 8.60
C ALA A 37 24.22 -7.13 7.80
N ASN A 38 22.96 -7.31 8.22
CA ASN A 38 21.98 -8.17 7.54
C ASN A 38 21.10 -7.42 6.52
N GLN A 39 21.32 -6.12 6.31
CA GLN A 39 20.54 -5.24 5.42
C GLN A 39 19.02 -5.49 5.55
N PRO A 40 18.43 -5.16 6.71
CA PRO A 40 17.00 -5.34 6.91
C PRO A 40 16.23 -4.57 5.83
N PRO A 41 15.02 -5.03 5.47
CA PRO A 41 14.15 -4.30 4.54
C PRO A 41 13.97 -2.85 5.00
N SER A 42 14.23 -1.89 4.12
CA SER A 42 14.10 -0.47 4.42
C SER A 42 12.78 0.07 3.91
N GLN A 43 12.12 0.89 4.73
CA GLN A 43 10.99 1.71 4.32
C GLN A 43 11.45 3.15 4.11
N LEU A 44 11.09 3.75 2.98
CA LEU A 44 11.39 5.14 2.66
C LEU A 44 10.12 5.99 2.67
N LYS A 45 10.14 7.13 3.36
CA LYS A 45 9.09 8.15 3.27
C LYS A 45 9.60 9.32 2.44
N ILE A 46 8.87 9.66 1.39
CA ILE A 46 9.20 10.71 0.43
C ILE A 46 8.21 11.85 0.63
N GLU A 47 8.70 13.02 1.02
CA GLU A 47 7.87 14.17 1.39
C GLU A 47 8.01 15.37 0.42
N SER A 48 8.91 15.28 -0.57
CA SER A 48 9.12 16.34 -1.57
C SER A 48 9.57 15.79 -2.93
N THR A 49 9.38 16.56 -4.01
CA THR A 49 9.82 16.18 -5.36
C THR A 49 11.34 16.05 -5.44
N ASN A 50 12.09 16.86 -4.71
CA ASN A 50 13.55 16.74 -4.65
C ASN A 50 13.94 15.40 -4.00
N SER A 51 13.32 15.07 -2.85
CA SER A 51 13.58 13.82 -2.14
C SER A 51 13.23 12.59 -2.97
N LEU A 52 12.25 12.70 -3.88
CA LEU A 52 11.92 11.65 -4.82
C LEU A 52 13.08 11.38 -5.80
N GLN A 53 13.70 12.42 -6.33
CA GLN A 53 14.80 12.32 -7.28
C GLN A 53 16.08 11.80 -6.62
N THR A 54 16.44 12.35 -5.45
CA THR A 54 17.64 11.96 -4.71
C THR A 54 17.46 10.62 -3.98
N SER A 55 16.22 10.16 -3.79
CA SER A 55 15.95 8.87 -3.14
C SER A 55 16.66 7.70 -3.80
N GLU A 56 16.92 7.75 -5.12
CA GLU A 56 17.56 6.67 -5.88
C GLU A 56 18.93 6.24 -5.31
N ILE A 57 19.58 7.11 -4.51
CA ILE A 57 20.84 6.82 -3.80
C ILE A 57 20.66 5.78 -2.69
N ILE A 58 19.48 5.72 -2.07
CA ILE A 58 19.20 4.80 -0.96
C ILE A 58 18.82 3.42 -1.52
N ASP A 59 19.61 2.41 -1.16
CA ASP A 59 19.45 1.04 -1.63
C ASP A 59 18.62 0.17 -0.68
N ASN A 60 18.27 -1.03 -1.14
CA ASN A 60 17.53 -2.04 -0.38
C ASN A 60 16.16 -1.57 0.19
N VAL A 61 15.57 -0.56 -0.45
CA VAL A 61 14.20 -0.11 -0.16
C VAL A 61 13.21 -1.14 -0.67
N THR A 62 12.38 -1.66 0.23
CA THR A 62 11.30 -2.59 -0.10
C THR A 62 9.93 -1.94 0.00
N ASP A 63 9.81 -0.91 0.82
CA ASP A 63 8.52 -0.30 1.16
C ASP A 63 8.65 1.22 1.02
N THR A 64 7.62 1.89 0.49
CA THR A 64 7.71 3.33 0.22
C THR A 64 6.39 4.02 0.49
N ILE A 65 6.47 5.16 1.17
CA ILE A 65 5.37 6.06 1.45
C ILE A 65 5.61 7.35 0.68
N PHE A 66 4.70 7.69 -0.21
CA PHE A 66 4.68 8.99 -0.89
C PHE A 66 3.73 9.94 -0.14
N SER A 67 4.28 11.02 0.39
CA SER A 67 3.57 12.07 1.15
C SER A 67 3.87 13.46 0.59
N LEU A 68 3.86 13.58 -0.73
CA LEU A 68 3.91 14.85 -1.47
C LEU A 68 2.50 15.42 -1.67
N ASP A 69 2.38 16.70 -2.02
CA ASP A 69 1.09 17.30 -2.39
C ASP A 69 0.51 16.65 -3.65
N GLU A 70 1.30 16.62 -4.73
CA GLU A 70 0.98 15.98 -6.00
C GLU A 70 2.05 14.94 -6.36
N LEU A 71 1.64 13.86 -7.01
CA LEU A 71 2.53 12.82 -7.49
C LEU A 71 2.14 12.38 -8.90
N GLU A 72 3.04 12.56 -9.86
CA GLU A 72 2.73 12.15 -11.23
C GLU A 72 2.76 10.63 -11.36
N THR A 73 1.77 10.08 -12.06
CA THR A 73 1.73 8.65 -12.38
C THR A 73 2.93 8.16 -13.22
N THR A 74 3.68 9.06 -13.86
CA THR A 74 4.93 8.80 -14.58
C THR A 74 6.09 8.58 -13.63
N GLU A 75 6.19 9.38 -12.57
CA GLU A 75 7.21 9.25 -11.52
C GLU A 75 7.06 7.93 -10.77
N ILE A 76 5.83 7.52 -10.43
CA ILE A 76 5.57 6.22 -9.80
C ILE A 76 6.05 5.07 -10.69
N LYS A 77 5.81 5.15 -12.02
CA LYS A 77 6.24 4.10 -12.96
C LYS A 77 7.75 4.03 -13.07
N HIS A 78 8.41 5.19 -13.10
CA HIS A 78 9.87 5.29 -13.10
C HIS A 78 10.43 4.69 -11.81
N PHE A 79 9.94 5.14 -10.65
CA PHE A 79 10.34 4.66 -9.33
C PHE A 79 10.23 3.13 -9.19
N LEU A 80 9.08 2.55 -9.56
CA LEU A 80 8.88 1.09 -9.56
C LEU A 80 9.65 0.33 -10.65
N THR A 81 10.29 1.06 -11.57
CA THR A 81 11.16 0.47 -12.58
C THR A 81 12.60 0.44 -12.13
N VAL A 82 13.09 1.50 -11.48
CA VAL A 82 14.41 1.53 -10.86
C VAL A 82 14.46 0.65 -9.59
N ARG A 83 13.34 0.43 -8.91
CA ARG A 83 13.22 -0.43 -7.71
C ARG A 83 12.37 -1.68 -7.94
N PRO A 84 12.92 -2.75 -8.55
CA PRO A 84 12.15 -3.95 -8.86
C PRO A 84 11.76 -4.79 -7.62
N ASN A 85 12.44 -4.59 -6.49
CA ASN A 85 12.23 -5.34 -5.24
C ASN A 85 11.15 -4.74 -4.33
N GLN A 86 10.44 -3.71 -4.81
CA GLN A 86 9.38 -3.07 -4.07
C GLN A 86 8.27 -4.07 -3.70
N LYS A 87 8.02 -4.22 -2.40
CA LYS A 87 6.98 -5.07 -1.82
C LYS A 87 5.73 -4.28 -1.51
N SER A 88 5.89 -3.03 -1.08
CA SER A 88 4.75 -2.16 -0.80
C SER A 88 4.89 -0.71 -1.22
N VAL A 89 3.75 -0.11 -1.50
CA VAL A 89 3.62 1.32 -1.77
C VAL A 89 2.39 1.87 -1.05
N GLU A 90 2.59 2.97 -0.35
CA GLU A 90 1.56 3.79 0.26
C GLU A 90 1.59 5.19 -0.36
N ILE A 91 0.42 5.69 -0.76
CA ILE A 91 0.29 6.98 -1.44
C ILE A 91 -0.68 7.84 -0.64
N HIS A 92 -0.16 8.92 -0.06
CA HIS A 92 -0.90 10.02 0.57
C HIS A 92 -1.08 11.21 -0.38
N SER A 93 -0.41 11.19 -1.53
CA SER A 93 -0.42 12.27 -2.52
C SER A 93 -1.59 12.21 -3.48
N GLU A 94 -2.00 13.36 -4.02
CA GLU A 94 -2.93 13.42 -5.15
C GLU A 94 -2.24 12.89 -6.42
N LEU A 95 -2.85 11.90 -7.07
CA LEU A 95 -2.28 11.34 -8.30
C LEU A 95 -2.65 12.16 -9.52
N THR A 96 -1.64 12.74 -10.17
CA THR A 96 -1.81 13.59 -11.35
C THR A 96 -1.31 12.93 -12.64
N GLY A 97 -1.62 13.57 -13.78
CA GLY A 97 -1.21 13.12 -15.10
C GLY A 97 -2.05 11.98 -15.68
N ARG A 98 -1.43 11.12 -16.50
CA ARG A 98 -2.15 10.09 -17.24
C ARG A 98 -2.57 8.92 -16.36
N SER A 99 -3.88 8.68 -16.31
CA SER A 99 -4.51 7.50 -15.70
C SER A 99 -3.66 6.21 -15.79
N LEU A 100 -3.47 5.56 -14.64
CA LEU A 100 -2.75 4.29 -14.56
C LEU A 100 -3.42 3.23 -15.46
N LYS A 101 -2.61 2.60 -16.31
CA LYS A 101 -3.05 1.49 -17.17
C LYS A 101 -3.20 0.22 -16.31
N ARG A 102 -4.13 -0.66 -16.69
CA ARG A 102 -4.37 -1.95 -16.00
C ARG A 102 -3.10 -2.78 -15.78
N VAL A 103 -2.17 -2.72 -16.74
CA VAL A 103 -0.89 -3.45 -16.70
C VAL A 103 0.20 -2.79 -15.86
N SER A 104 -0.11 -1.69 -15.16
CA SER A 104 0.85 -0.97 -14.31
C SER A 104 1.46 -1.90 -13.26
N LYS A 105 2.77 -1.77 -13.02
CA LYS A 105 3.47 -2.47 -11.95
C LYS A 105 2.86 -2.16 -10.57
N LEU A 106 2.34 -0.95 -10.38
CA LEU A 106 1.68 -0.55 -9.14
C LEU A 106 0.53 -1.50 -8.75
N PHE A 107 -0.23 -2.02 -9.71
CA PHE A 107 -1.33 -2.95 -9.41
C PHE A 107 -0.87 -4.39 -9.11
N LYS A 108 0.42 -4.68 -9.26
CA LYS A 108 1.01 -6.01 -9.09
C LYS A 108 1.91 -6.11 -7.85
N ILE A 109 2.13 -5.00 -7.17
CA ILE A 109 2.88 -4.94 -5.91
C ILE A 109 2.16 -5.74 -4.81
N GLN A 110 2.88 -6.21 -3.80
CA GLN A 110 2.26 -7.08 -2.78
C GLN A 110 1.30 -6.30 -1.90
N GLY A 111 1.70 -5.13 -1.41
CA GLY A 111 0.85 -4.22 -0.64
C GLY A 111 0.67 -2.88 -1.33
N LEU A 112 -0.57 -2.44 -1.46
CA LEU A 112 -0.89 -1.13 -1.99
C LEU A 112 -1.85 -0.42 -1.05
N ALA A 113 -1.47 0.78 -0.61
CA ALA A 113 -2.30 1.68 0.17
C ALA A 113 -2.49 3.01 -0.58
N ILE A 114 -3.73 3.45 -0.76
CA ILE A 114 -4.08 4.74 -1.37
C ILE A 114 -4.98 5.50 -0.40
N HIS A 115 -4.53 6.66 0.09
CA HIS A 115 -5.29 7.42 1.10
C HIS A 115 -6.44 8.24 0.53
N GLU A 116 -6.27 8.79 -0.67
CA GLU A 116 -7.31 9.54 -1.38
C GLU A 116 -7.82 8.75 -2.58
N SER A 117 -8.40 7.57 -2.31
CA SER A 117 -8.83 6.67 -3.38
C SER A 117 -10.10 7.15 -4.10
N GLY A 118 -11.03 7.83 -3.39
CA GLY A 118 -12.19 8.51 -3.94
C GLY A 118 -12.94 7.72 -5.02
N SER A 119 -13.29 8.40 -6.10
CA SER A 119 -14.01 7.83 -7.25
C SER A 119 -13.22 6.76 -8.01
N MET A 120 -11.90 6.67 -7.80
CA MET A 120 -11.01 5.70 -8.42
C MET A 120 -10.97 4.35 -7.68
N THR A 121 -11.63 4.24 -6.52
CA THR A 121 -11.72 3.03 -5.68
C THR A 121 -12.00 1.76 -6.49
N SER A 122 -13.06 1.77 -7.30
CA SER A 122 -13.45 0.61 -8.12
C SER A 122 -12.35 0.20 -9.10
N LYS A 123 -11.66 1.18 -9.71
CA LYS A 123 -10.55 0.94 -10.62
C LYS A 123 -9.33 0.35 -9.90
N TYR A 124 -9.04 0.77 -8.66
CA TYR A 124 -7.99 0.12 -7.86
C TYR A 124 -8.35 -1.34 -7.56
N MET A 125 -9.59 -1.60 -7.11
CA MET A 125 -10.09 -2.94 -6.82
C MET A 125 -10.08 -3.87 -8.05
N ASP A 126 -10.48 -3.37 -9.22
CA ASP A 126 -10.55 -4.16 -10.45
C ASP A 126 -9.19 -4.59 -11.00
N ASN A 127 -8.16 -3.77 -10.83
CA ASN A 127 -6.85 -3.99 -11.44
C ASN A 127 -5.84 -4.62 -10.50
N PHE A 128 -6.03 -4.49 -9.18
CA PHE A 128 -5.10 -5.01 -8.20
C PHE A 128 -5.02 -6.54 -8.24
N SER A 129 -3.79 -7.05 -8.16
CA SER A 129 -3.48 -8.48 -8.22
C SER A 129 -2.47 -8.92 -7.16
N GLY A 130 -2.15 -8.01 -6.23
CA GLY A 130 -1.28 -8.25 -5.10
C GLY A 130 -1.97 -8.98 -3.94
N ARG A 131 -1.40 -8.81 -2.75
CA ARG A 131 -1.80 -9.51 -1.53
C ARG A 131 -2.70 -8.67 -0.63
N CYS A 132 -2.36 -7.40 -0.42
CA CYS A 132 -3.09 -6.51 0.48
C CYS A 132 -3.41 -5.19 -0.23
N LEU A 133 -4.69 -4.82 -0.27
CA LEU A 133 -5.15 -3.54 -0.81
C LEU A 133 -5.85 -2.73 0.29
N LEU A 134 -5.35 -1.53 0.57
CA LEU A 134 -5.93 -0.58 1.51
C LEU A 134 -6.35 0.68 0.76
N LEU A 135 -7.62 1.04 0.85
CA LEU A 135 -8.18 2.21 0.17
C LEU A 135 -8.86 3.08 1.22
N PHE A 136 -8.35 4.28 1.46
CA PHE A 136 -8.95 5.26 2.35
C PHE A 136 -9.65 6.35 1.56
N ASN A 137 -10.54 7.07 2.24
CA ASN A 137 -11.46 8.05 1.64
C ASN A 137 -12.09 7.51 0.34
N ALA A 138 -12.54 6.26 0.41
CA ALA A 138 -12.97 5.48 -0.73
C ALA A 138 -14.45 5.73 -1.05
N ASP A 139 -14.78 5.85 -2.34
CA ASP A 139 -16.16 5.76 -2.81
C ASP A 139 -16.53 4.29 -2.95
N VAL A 140 -17.24 3.79 -1.95
CA VAL A 140 -17.53 2.36 -1.83
C VAL A 140 -18.80 2.03 -2.61
N THR A 141 -18.71 1.14 -3.60
CA THR A 141 -19.86 0.73 -4.42
C THR A 141 -20.12 -0.76 -4.30
N TYR A 142 -21.40 -1.13 -4.26
CA TYR A 142 -21.83 -2.54 -4.17
C TYR A 142 -21.23 -3.37 -5.32
N SER A 143 -21.26 -2.83 -6.55
CA SER A 143 -20.78 -3.51 -7.75
C SER A 143 -19.28 -3.83 -7.72
N ALA A 144 -18.46 -2.94 -7.17
CA ALA A 144 -17.02 -3.19 -7.02
C ALA A 144 -16.77 -4.32 -6.02
N TRP A 145 -17.47 -4.32 -4.89
CA TRP A 145 -17.33 -5.34 -3.86
C TRP A 145 -17.80 -6.71 -4.30
N ILE A 146 -19.01 -6.82 -4.87
CA ILE A 146 -19.54 -8.11 -5.32
C ILE A 146 -18.64 -8.72 -6.39
N THR A 147 -18.12 -7.91 -7.31
CA THR A 147 -17.16 -8.36 -8.35
C THR A 147 -15.90 -8.96 -7.75
N VAL A 148 -15.29 -8.29 -6.76
CA VAL A 148 -14.09 -8.80 -6.09
C VAL A 148 -14.41 -10.10 -5.34
N ILE A 149 -15.49 -10.12 -4.57
CA ILE A 149 -15.89 -11.28 -3.75
C ILE A 149 -16.18 -12.49 -4.62
N GLU A 150 -17.01 -12.35 -5.66
CA GLU A 150 -17.37 -13.45 -6.56
C GLU A 150 -16.15 -14.01 -7.28
N LYS A 151 -15.31 -13.15 -7.87
CA LYS A 151 -14.11 -13.60 -8.59
C LYS A 151 -13.11 -14.28 -7.67
N TRP A 152 -12.95 -13.78 -6.44
CA TRP A 152 -12.04 -14.36 -5.45
C TRP A 152 -12.58 -15.70 -4.91
N LYS A 153 -13.86 -15.75 -4.53
CA LYS A 153 -14.56 -16.97 -4.05
C LYS A 153 -14.55 -18.07 -5.10
N ASN A 154 -14.83 -17.73 -6.36
CA ASN A 154 -14.85 -18.66 -7.49
C ASN A 154 -13.46 -18.95 -8.08
N LYS A 155 -12.39 -18.39 -7.50
CA LYS A 155 -11.00 -18.56 -7.94
C LYS A 155 -10.78 -18.20 -9.42
N THR A 156 -11.48 -17.19 -9.94
CA THR A 156 -11.32 -16.71 -11.32
C THR A 156 -10.37 -15.51 -11.41
N ALA A 157 -10.17 -14.78 -10.31
CA ALA A 157 -9.15 -13.73 -10.19
C ALA A 157 -8.67 -13.60 -8.73
N TYR A 158 -7.77 -12.63 -8.48
CA TYR A 158 -7.29 -12.27 -7.14
C TYR A 158 -6.61 -13.42 -6.36
N HIS A 159 -5.92 -14.32 -7.05
CA HIS A 159 -5.36 -15.54 -6.43
C HIS A 159 -4.36 -15.30 -5.30
N LYS A 160 -3.66 -14.15 -5.30
CA LYS A 160 -2.70 -13.77 -4.26
C LYS A 160 -3.33 -12.97 -3.12
N LEU A 161 -4.59 -12.59 -3.27
CA LEU A 161 -5.25 -11.66 -2.37
C LEU A 161 -5.49 -12.31 -1.01
N HIS A 162 -5.10 -11.59 0.03
CA HIS A 162 -5.36 -11.93 1.42
C HIS A 162 -6.35 -10.97 2.06
N ALA A 163 -6.29 -9.68 1.71
CA ALA A 163 -7.17 -8.66 2.27
C ALA A 163 -7.41 -7.50 1.29
N VAL A 164 -8.68 -7.06 1.22
CA VAL A 164 -9.05 -5.72 0.76
C VAL A 164 -9.70 -5.00 1.94
N VAL A 165 -9.27 -3.77 2.20
CA VAL A 165 -9.88 -2.88 3.20
C VAL A 165 -10.21 -1.57 2.51
N THR A 166 -11.47 -1.17 2.60
CA THR A 166 -11.91 0.17 2.20
C THR A 166 -12.37 0.93 3.43
N ARG A 167 -12.00 2.20 3.53
CA ARG A 167 -12.52 3.13 4.54
C ARG A 167 -13.22 4.28 3.82
N ALA A 168 -14.53 4.37 4.02
CA ALA A 168 -15.31 5.50 3.53
C ALA A 168 -14.90 6.81 4.25
N PRO A 169 -15.07 7.99 3.62
CA PRO A 169 -14.81 9.28 4.24
C PRO A 169 -15.65 9.47 5.51
N ARG A 170 -15.03 9.99 6.58
CA ARG A 170 -15.69 10.13 7.89
C ARG A 170 -16.93 11.03 7.91
N ASN A 171 -17.00 11.99 6.98
CA ASN A 171 -18.01 13.04 6.98
C ASN A 171 -19.00 12.94 5.80
N VAL A 172 -18.99 11.82 5.07
CA VAL A 172 -19.88 11.60 3.93
C VAL A 172 -20.75 10.38 4.23
N SER A 173 -22.07 10.59 4.32
CA SER A 173 -23.01 9.47 4.38
C SER A 173 -23.04 8.80 3.01
N GLN A 174 -22.40 7.65 2.89
CA GLN A 174 -22.56 6.77 1.73
C GLN A 174 -23.61 5.71 2.08
N GLU A 175 -24.71 5.68 1.32
CA GLU A 175 -25.64 4.56 1.40
C GLU A 175 -24.95 3.33 0.79
N PHE A 176 -24.59 2.39 1.66
CA PHE A 176 -24.04 1.11 1.25
C PHE A 176 -24.87 0.00 1.88
N HIS A 177 -25.54 -0.79 1.03
CA HIS A 177 -26.39 -1.90 1.45
C HIS A 177 -25.53 -3.11 1.84
N PHE A 178 -24.88 -3.04 3.01
CA PHE A 178 -24.08 -4.14 3.55
C PHE A 178 -24.89 -5.42 3.72
N GLY A 179 -26.18 -5.31 4.05
CA GLY A 179 -27.07 -6.46 4.19
C GLY A 179 -27.17 -7.28 2.90
N ASP A 180 -27.43 -6.60 1.78
CA ASP A 180 -27.55 -7.23 0.46
C ASP A 180 -26.23 -7.86 0.06
N LEU A 181 -25.11 -7.14 0.20
CA LEU A 181 -23.77 -7.69 -0.11
C LEU A 181 -23.46 -8.95 0.71
N LEU A 182 -23.77 -8.94 2.01
CA LEU A 182 -23.54 -10.07 2.91
C LEU A 182 -24.45 -11.26 2.56
N PHE A 183 -25.69 -11.00 2.15
CA PHE A 183 -26.62 -12.03 1.70
C PHE A 183 -26.15 -12.66 0.39
N ASP A 184 -25.88 -11.84 -0.63
CA ASP A 184 -25.49 -12.28 -1.98
C ASP A 184 -24.11 -12.97 -2.01
N SER A 185 -23.25 -12.68 -1.04
CA SER A 185 -21.94 -13.33 -0.92
C SER A 185 -21.96 -14.67 -0.17
N ASP A 186 -23.11 -15.11 0.34
CA ASP A 186 -23.25 -16.21 1.30
C ASP A 186 -22.34 -16.03 2.51
N SER A 187 -22.29 -14.80 3.06
CA SER A 187 -21.40 -14.50 4.18
C SER A 187 -21.78 -15.29 5.44
N ILE A 188 -20.77 -15.67 6.22
CA ILE A 188 -20.96 -16.33 7.51
C ILE A 188 -20.53 -15.39 8.64
N PRO A 189 -21.13 -15.52 9.84
CA PRO A 189 -20.70 -14.76 11.01
C PRO A 189 -19.20 -14.89 11.27
N TRP A 190 -18.60 -13.79 11.73
CA TRP A 190 -17.17 -13.78 12.06
C TRP A 190 -16.85 -14.76 13.19
N ASP A 191 -15.94 -15.71 12.93
CA ASP A 191 -15.44 -16.66 13.92
C ASP A 191 -13.97 -16.34 14.27
N GLY A 192 -13.78 -15.66 15.40
CA GLY A 192 -12.45 -15.28 15.92
C GLY A 192 -11.61 -16.42 16.50
N LEU A 193 -12.08 -17.67 16.46
CA LEU A 193 -11.27 -18.87 16.76
C LEU A 193 -10.68 -19.49 15.49
N ARG A 194 -11.40 -19.42 14.36
CA ARG A 194 -10.96 -19.95 13.06
C ARG A 194 -10.24 -18.93 12.19
N ARG A 195 -10.44 -17.63 12.44
CA ARG A 195 -9.87 -16.54 11.63
C ARG A 195 -8.89 -15.69 12.47
N PRO A 196 -7.85 -15.10 11.84
CA PRO A 196 -6.86 -14.30 12.56
C PRO A 196 -7.53 -13.17 13.35
N ARG A 197 -7.26 -13.10 14.66
CA ARG A 197 -7.84 -12.07 15.54
C ARG A 197 -7.32 -10.67 15.24
N ASN A 198 -6.05 -10.61 14.83
CA ASN A 198 -5.40 -9.41 14.33
C ASN A 198 -4.83 -9.77 12.97
N PHE A 199 -5.25 -9.07 11.92
CA PHE A 199 -4.51 -9.05 10.66
C PHE A 199 -3.59 -7.84 10.75
N MET A 200 -2.28 -8.05 10.87
CA MET A 200 -1.37 -6.93 10.70
C MET A 200 -1.39 -6.57 9.22
N PHE A 201 -1.99 -5.42 8.93
CA PHE A 201 -1.79 -4.74 7.67
C PHE A 201 -0.38 -4.17 7.75
N ASP A 202 0.60 -4.99 7.40
CA ASP A 202 1.89 -4.48 6.96
C ASP A 202 1.70 -4.37 5.44
N PRO A 203 1.22 -3.22 4.91
CA PRO A 203 1.21 -3.00 3.48
C PRO A 203 2.63 -3.17 2.97
#